data_AF-A0A7S0IVP1-F1
#
_entry.id   AF-A0A7S0IVP1-F1
#
_cell.length_a   1.000
_cell.length_b   1.000
_cell.length_c   1.000
_cell.angle_alpha   90.00
_cell.angle_beta   90.00
_cell.angle_gamma   90.00
#
_symmetry.space_group_name_H-M   'P 1'
#
loop_
_entity.id
_entity.type
_entity.pdbx_description
1 polymer ?
#
loop_
_entity_poly.entity_id
_entity_poly.type
_entity_poly.pdbx_seq_one_letter_code
_entity_poly.pdbx_strand_id
1 'polypeptide(L)'
;VAMTYGETVAKCESMGLGLCGQSCAGTGCLYNNHPVYSGLECPTAKTSPPSPPPPKLSPLPPPPVPPPPSPSPPPPSSSLPPSMIPAGGVLVLHGGSAGTKVLGCLKPGVNDTTTSCKGAPESIIAAQCCTSGGTCARESANVDGTDKCIAGHSKTLKGAIQALTYAQTKQRCGDLGLALCTQSCAGKGCFYNNHPVYTSLPCGR
;
A
#
# COMPACT_ATOMS: atom_id res chain seq x y z
N VAL A 1 9.13 -15.59 11.54
CA VAL A 1 10.52 -15.13 11.37
C VAL A 1 10.74 -14.00 12.36
N ALA A 2 11.83 -14.01 13.13
CA ALA A 2 12.12 -12.93 14.07
C ALA A 2 12.80 -11.78 13.31
N MET A 3 12.43 -10.53 13.61
CA MET A 3 13.03 -9.32 13.03
C MET A 3 13.52 -8.42 14.15
N THR A 4 14.67 -7.77 13.93
CA THR A 4 15.20 -6.77 14.86
C THR A 4 14.53 -5.41 14.65
N TYR A 5 14.76 -4.47 15.58
CA TYR A 5 14.20 -3.12 15.50
C TYR A 5 14.63 -2.39 14.22
N GLY A 6 15.93 -2.37 13.91
CA GLY A 6 16.46 -1.68 12.74
C GLY A 6 15.95 -2.25 11.42
N GLU A 7 15.81 -3.57 11.33
CA GLU A 7 15.19 -4.22 10.15
C GLU A 7 13.71 -3.88 10.02
N THR A 8 12.98 -3.76 11.14
CA THR A 8 11.57 -3.37 11.13
C THR A 8 11.41 -1.92 10.70
N VAL A 9 12.28 -1.02 11.18
CA VAL A 9 12.33 0.40 10.75
C VAL A 9 12.63 0.48 9.26
N ALA A 10 13.72 -0.13 8.81
CA ALA A 10 14.10 -0.12 7.39
C ALA A 10 13.01 -0.74 6.50
N LYS A 11 12.29 -1.74 7.00
CA LYS A 11 11.17 -2.34 6.28
C LYS A 11 9.96 -1.42 6.24
N CYS A 12 9.61 -0.77 7.36
CA CYS A 12 8.56 0.25 7.37
C CYS A 12 8.92 1.41 6.46
N GLU A 13 10.14 1.92 6.53
CA GLU A 13 10.64 3.02 5.69
C GLU A 13 10.73 2.63 4.21
N SER A 14 11.13 1.39 3.92
CA SER A 14 11.07 0.81 2.57
C SER A 14 9.64 0.66 2.06
N MET A 15 8.66 0.61 2.96
CA MET A 15 7.23 0.65 2.66
C MET A 15 6.65 2.07 2.80
N GLY A 16 7.50 3.09 3.02
CA GLY A 16 7.12 4.49 3.14
C GLY A 16 6.38 4.85 4.44
N LEU A 17 6.50 4.02 5.47
CA LEU A 17 5.86 4.15 6.76
C LEU A 17 6.91 4.38 7.86
N GLY A 18 6.56 5.16 8.87
CA GLY A 18 7.33 5.24 10.11
C GLY A 18 6.83 4.24 11.14
N LEU A 19 7.66 3.88 12.11
CA LEU A 19 7.15 3.19 13.29
C LEU A 19 6.15 4.08 14.03
N CYS A 20 5.04 3.50 14.45
CA CYS A 20 3.97 4.27 15.08
C CYS A 20 4.35 4.68 16.50
N GLY A 21 4.00 5.91 16.88
CA GLY A 21 4.13 6.43 18.24
C GLY A 21 3.05 5.94 19.21
N GLN A 22 2.26 4.95 18.82
CA GLN A 22 1.19 4.38 19.63
C GLN A 22 0.86 2.96 19.13
N SER A 23 0.30 2.14 20.01
CA SER A 23 -0.13 0.79 19.61
C SER A 23 -1.26 0.90 18.60
N CYS A 24 -1.09 0.24 17.45
CA CYS A 24 -2.11 0.14 16.42
C CYS A 24 -3.04 -1.06 16.70
N ALA A 25 -3.44 -1.22 17.97
CA ALA A 25 -4.25 -2.34 18.42
C ALA A 25 -5.60 -2.37 17.69
N GLY A 26 -6.01 -3.56 17.24
CA GLY A 26 -7.24 -3.72 16.47
C GLY A 26 -7.10 -3.35 14.99
N THR A 27 -5.89 -3.01 14.53
CA THR A 27 -5.56 -2.88 13.12
C THR A 27 -4.58 -3.97 12.67
N GLY A 28 -4.75 -4.49 11.46
CA GLY A 28 -3.91 -5.55 10.91
C GLY A 28 -4.35 -6.99 11.23
N CYS A 29 -3.42 -7.93 11.12
CA CYS A 29 -3.70 -9.37 10.97
C CYS A 29 -3.72 -10.16 12.30
N LEU A 30 -4.49 -9.71 13.31
CA LEU A 30 -4.74 -10.44 14.56
C LEU A 30 -3.50 -10.74 15.45
N TYR A 31 -2.47 -9.89 15.41
CA TYR A 31 -1.28 -10.00 16.27
C TYR A 31 -1.34 -9.16 17.56
N ASN A 32 -2.53 -8.77 18.00
CA ASN A 32 -2.73 -7.85 19.13
C ASN A 32 -2.19 -8.38 20.48
N ASN A 33 -1.91 -9.69 20.59
CA ASN A 33 -1.34 -10.32 21.79
C ASN A 33 0.19 -10.48 21.71
N HIS A 34 0.85 -9.92 20.70
CA HIS A 34 2.30 -9.95 20.54
C HIS A 34 2.92 -8.57 20.79
N PRO A 35 4.11 -8.48 21.41
CA PRO A 35 4.81 -7.21 21.56
C PRO A 35 5.22 -6.66 20.19
N VAL A 36 5.11 -5.34 20.01
CA VAL A 36 5.43 -4.62 18.76
C VAL A 36 6.46 -3.52 19.00
N TYR A 37 7.26 -3.21 17.98
CA TYR A 37 8.20 -2.10 18.00
C TYR A 37 7.48 -0.77 17.72
N SER A 38 7.75 0.26 18.53
CA SER A 38 7.16 1.61 18.43
C SER A 38 8.22 2.67 18.15
N GLY A 39 7.82 3.77 17.51
CA GLY A 39 8.67 4.95 17.30
C GLY A 39 8.66 5.93 18.47
N LEU A 40 8.24 5.49 19.65
CA LEU A 40 8.28 6.29 20.87
C LEU A 40 9.69 6.28 21.46
N GLU A 41 10.23 7.47 21.67
CA GLU A 41 11.39 7.66 22.54
C GLU A 41 11.05 7.13 23.94
N CYS A 42 11.97 6.38 24.56
CA CYS A 42 11.79 5.99 25.95
C CYS A 42 11.64 7.26 26.81
N PRO A 43 10.71 7.30 27.77
CA PRO A 43 10.52 8.46 28.62
C PRO A 43 11.77 8.66 29.50
N THR A 44 12.69 9.48 29.03
CA THR A 44 13.64 10.16 29.91
C THR A 44 12.98 11.49 30.26
N ALA A 45 12.70 11.67 31.54
CA ALA A 45 12.03 12.83 32.11
C ALA A 45 12.47 14.15 31.45
N LYS A 46 11.52 15.00 31.08
CA LYS A 46 11.79 16.37 30.62
C LYS A 46 12.59 17.14 31.69
N THR A 47 13.71 17.72 31.25
CA THR A 47 14.39 18.90 31.81
C THR A 47 15.26 18.73 33.07
N SER A 48 16.55 18.44 32.86
CA SER A 48 17.70 18.89 33.66
C SER A 48 18.00 20.41 33.52
N PRO A 49 18.11 21.29 34.55
CA PRO A 49 18.62 22.67 34.42
C PRO A 49 20.10 22.73 33.93
N PRO A 50 20.67 23.91 33.60
CA PRO A 50 22.07 23.98 33.17
C PRO A 50 22.99 23.64 34.34
N SER A 51 23.86 22.62 34.17
CA SER A 51 24.86 22.28 35.18
C SER A 51 26.16 23.10 34.99
N PRO A 52 26.85 23.44 36.10
CA PRO A 52 28.00 24.35 36.15
C PRO A 52 29.26 23.80 35.44
N PRO A 53 30.29 24.64 35.19
CA PRO A 53 31.44 24.25 34.38
C PRO A 53 32.25 23.11 35.02
N PRO A 54 32.92 22.28 34.20
CA PRO A 54 33.73 21.17 34.71
C PRO A 54 35.02 21.68 35.40
N PRO A 55 35.41 21.12 36.56
CA PRO A 55 36.76 21.26 37.08
C PRO A 55 37.74 20.43 36.24
N LYS A 56 38.92 21.01 36.00
CA LYS A 56 40.03 20.46 35.22
C LYS A 56 40.48 19.08 35.69
N LEU A 57 40.56 18.11 34.78
CA LEU A 57 41.52 17.01 34.87
C LEU A 57 42.18 16.76 33.50
N SER A 58 43.49 16.57 33.59
CA SER A 58 44.51 16.55 32.53
C SER A 58 44.36 15.41 31.50
N PRO A 59 45.04 15.48 30.34
CA PRO A 59 44.58 14.87 29.09
C PRO A 59 45.06 13.43 28.86
N LEU A 60 44.19 12.63 28.23
CA LEU A 60 44.57 11.42 27.49
C LEU A 60 44.99 11.79 26.04
N PRO A 61 45.90 11.02 25.42
CA PRO A 61 46.42 11.34 24.09
C PRO A 61 45.36 11.19 22.98
N PRO A 62 45.41 12.00 21.91
CA PRO A 62 44.42 11.95 20.84
C PRO A 62 44.66 10.76 19.89
N PRO A 63 43.60 10.10 19.40
CA PRO A 63 43.68 9.17 18.28
C PRO A 63 43.81 9.92 16.93
N PRO A 64 44.30 9.26 15.87
CA PRO A 64 44.54 9.90 14.57
C PRO A 64 43.22 10.24 13.84
N VAL A 65 43.24 11.35 13.11
CA VAL A 65 42.08 11.93 12.42
C VAL A 65 41.76 11.16 11.13
N PRO A 66 40.49 10.76 10.88
CA PRO A 66 40.07 10.17 9.61
C PRO A 66 39.97 11.23 8.49
N PRO A 67 40.14 10.83 7.21
CA PRO A 67 40.07 11.74 6.08
C PRO A 67 38.66 12.33 5.90
N PRO A 68 38.53 13.53 5.29
CA PRO A 68 37.24 14.19 5.13
C PRO A 68 36.31 13.40 4.19
N PRO A 69 34.98 13.39 4.45
CA PRO A 69 34.01 12.75 3.58
C PRO A 69 33.89 13.50 2.25
N SER A 70 33.80 12.73 1.16
CA SER A 70 33.53 13.21 -0.19
C SER A 70 32.19 13.97 -0.24
N PRO A 71 32.03 15.04 -1.04
CA PRO A 71 30.78 15.78 -1.12
C PRO A 71 29.63 14.89 -1.59
N SER A 72 28.50 14.98 -0.88
CA SER A 72 27.30 14.20 -1.15
C SER A 72 26.71 14.53 -2.52
N PRO A 73 26.23 13.53 -3.28
CA PRO A 73 25.47 13.77 -4.51
C PRO A 73 24.17 14.53 -4.19
N PRO A 74 23.65 15.36 -5.12
CA PRO A 74 22.41 16.09 -4.91
C PRO A 74 21.22 15.11 -4.74
N PRO A 75 20.19 15.49 -3.96
CA PRO A 75 19.02 14.65 -3.76
C PRO A 75 18.30 14.40 -5.10
N PRO A 76 17.74 13.18 -5.31
CA PRO A 76 16.92 12.92 -6.49
C PRO A 76 15.66 13.80 -6.43
N SER A 77 15.40 14.55 -7.50
CA SER A 77 14.13 15.27 -7.69
C SER A 77 12.96 14.30 -7.50
N SER A 78 12.16 14.52 -6.45
CA SER A 78 10.92 13.79 -6.19
C SER A 78 9.91 14.10 -7.29
N SER A 79 9.89 13.26 -8.32
CA SER A 79 8.76 13.19 -9.25
C SER A 79 7.73 12.27 -8.59
N LEU A 80 6.61 12.82 -8.11
CA LEU A 80 5.44 12.00 -7.75
C LEU A 80 5.18 11.03 -8.92
N PRO A 81 4.95 9.73 -8.68
CA PRO A 81 4.53 8.85 -9.76
C PRO A 81 3.26 9.45 -10.38
N PRO A 82 3.17 9.55 -11.72
CA PRO A 82 2.02 10.17 -12.35
C PRO A 82 0.76 9.42 -11.93
N SER A 83 -0.20 10.15 -11.36
CA SER A 83 -1.53 9.61 -11.09
C SER A 83 -2.10 9.05 -12.39
N MET A 84 -2.29 7.73 -12.45
CA MET A 84 -2.95 7.08 -13.58
C MET A 84 -4.48 7.21 -13.51
N ILE A 85 -5.01 7.73 -12.41
CA ILE A 85 -6.43 8.06 -12.27
C ILE A 85 -6.71 9.28 -13.18
N PRO A 86 -7.66 9.20 -14.10
CA PRO A 86 -8.03 10.33 -14.95
C PRO A 86 -8.52 11.53 -14.11
N ALA A 87 -8.38 12.74 -14.65
CA ALA A 87 -8.77 14.00 -13.99
C ALA A 87 -10.21 13.98 -13.43
N GLY A 88 -11.15 13.35 -14.15
CA GLY A 88 -12.55 13.18 -13.74
C GLY A 88 -12.80 12.13 -12.66
N GLY A 89 -11.76 11.43 -12.20
CA GLY A 89 -11.86 10.29 -11.29
C GLY A 89 -12.47 9.05 -11.93
N VAL A 90 -12.49 7.96 -11.17
CA VAL A 90 -13.04 6.66 -11.60
C VAL A 90 -13.92 6.01 -10.56
N LEU A 91 -14.93 5.26 -11.01
CA LEU A 91 -15.85 4.56 -10.13
C LEU A 91 -15.26 3.25 -9.62
N VAL A 92 -15.52 2.99 -8.35
CA VAL A 92 -15.41 1.65 -7.75
C VAL A 92 -16.82 1.07 -7.70
N LEU A 93 -16.99 -0.13 -8.26
CA LEU A 93 -18.28 -0.82 -8.27
C LEU A 93 -18.31 -1.98 -7.29
N HIS A 94 -19.50 -2.46 -6.97
CA HIS A 94 -19.67 -3.74 -6.30
C HIS A 94 -19.42 -4.91 -7.25
N GLY A 95 -18.45 -5.77 -6.94
CA GLY A 95 -18.01 -6.87 -7.81
C GLY A 95 -19.08 -7.94 -8.04
N GLY A 96 -20.09 -8.05 -7.17
CA GLY A 96 -21.21 -8.99 -7.34
C GLY A 96 -22.42 -8.43 -8.07
N SER A 97 -22.43 -7.14 -8.41
CA SER A 97 -23.58 -6.49 -9.04
C SER A 97 -23.44 -6.52 -10.56
N ALA A 98 -24.42 -7.06 -11.28
CA ALA A 98 -24.45 -7.05 -12.75
C ALA A 98 -24.63 -5.64 -13.35
N GLY A 99 -24.94 -4.63 -12.53
CA GLY A 99 -25.08 -3.23 -12.92
C GLY A 99 -24.07 -2.30 -12.25
N THR A 100 -24.25 -0.99 -12.44
CA THR A 100 -23.41 0.07 -11.88
C THR A 100 -23.77 0.37 -10.42
N LYS A 101 -23.70 -0.62 -9.53
CA LYS A 101 -23.77 -0.34 -8.09
C LYS A 101 -22.46 0.33 -7.67
N VAL A 102 -22.48 1.65 -7.67
CA VAL A 102 -21.32 2.49 -7.29
C VAL A 102 -21.12 2.42 -5.79
N LEU A 103 -19.88 2.14 -5.38
CA LEU A 103 -19.45 2.14 -3.99
C LEU A 103 -18.62 3.38 -3.64
N GLY A 104 -17.93 3.94 -4.62
CA GLY A 104 -17.13 5.15 -4.43
C GLY A 104 -16.58 5.72 -5.72
N CYS A 105 -15.98 6.90 -5.59
CA CYS A 105 -15.27 7.59 -6.66
C CYS A 105 -13.83 7.83 -6.19
N LEU A 106 -12.85 7.39 -6.99
CA LEU A 106 -11.43 7.64 -6.76
C LEU A 106 -11.01 8.87 -7.56
N LYS A 107 -10.46 9.88 -6.89
CA LYS A 107 -9.94 11.09 -7.52
C LYS A 107 -8.40 11.08 -7.57
N PRO A 108 -7.80 11.61 -8.64
CA PRO A 108 -6.35 11.78 -8.72
C PRO A 108 -5.87 12.74 -7.63
N GLY A 109 -4.66 12.50 -7.10
CA GLY A 109 -4.06 13.24 -5.98
C GLY A 109 -4.64 12.91 -4.60
N VAL A 110 -5.80 12.25 -4.54
CA VAL A 110 -6.51 11.93 -3.29
C VAL A 110 -6.55 10.43 -3.04
N ASN A 111 -6.79 9.64 -4.10
CA ASN A 111 -7.07 8.21 -4.00
C ASN A 111 -6.03 7.33 -4.71
N ASP A 112 -4.87 7.87 -5.08
CA ASP A 112 -3.83 7.13 -5.82
C ASP A 112 -3.33 5.88 -5.09
N THR A 113 -3.33 5.92 -3.76
CA THR A 113 -2.91 4.82 -2.89
C THR A 113 -4.08 4.00 -2.33
N THR A 114 -5.32 4.32 -2.73
CA THR A 114 -6.50 3.62 -2.23
C THR A 114 -6.50 2.19 -2.75
N THR A 115 -6.61 1.22 -1.83
CA THR A 115 -6.70 -0.22 -2.12
C THR A 115 -7.92 -0.88 -1.48
N SER A 116 -8.73 -0.13 -0.74
CA SER A 116 -9.92 -0.63 -0.07
C SER A 116 -11.10 0.33 -0.22
N CYS A 117 -12.31 -0.22 -0.27
CA CYS A 117 -13.57 0.51 -0.33
C CYS A 117 -14.63 -0.27 0.46
N LYS A 118 -15.46 0.43 1.22
CA LYS A 118 -16.59 -0.21 1.91
C LYS A 118 -17.75 -0.47 0.96
N GLY A 119 -18.68 -1.33 1.37
CA GLY A 119 -19.94 -1.57 0.65
C GLY A 119 -20.05 -2.91 -0.07
N ALA A 120 -19.04 -3.77 0.09
CA ALA A 120 -19.08 -5.21 -0.18
C ALA A 120 -18.65 -5.99 1.08
N PRO A 121 -18.86 -7.32 1.14
CA PRO A 121 -18.42 -8.15 2.27
C PRO A 121 -16.93 -8.01 2.59
N GLU A 122 -16.09 -7.97 1.55
CA GLU A 122 -14.66 -7.76 1.63
C GLU A 122 -14.33 -6.31 1.26
N SER A 123 -13.40 -5.69 1.99
CA SER A 123 -13.08 -4.27 1.76
C SER A 123 -11.98 -4.05 0.71
N ILE A 124 -11.13 -5.04 0.44
CA ILE A 124 -10.04 -4.90 -0.55
C ILE A 124 -10.64 -4.78 -1.95
N ILE A 125 -10.21 -3.78 -2.71
CA ILE A 125 -10.65 -3.59 -4.10
C ILE A 125 -9.95 -4.60 -5.00
N ALA A 126 -10.74 -5.50 -5.58
CA ALA A 126 -10.26 -6.53 -6.46
C ALA A 126 -9.93 -5.98 -7.86
N ALA A 127 -8.87 -6.52 -8.45
CA ALA A 127 -8.52 -6.27 -9.83
C ALA A 127 -9.42 -7.08 -10.77
N GLN A 128 -10.00 -6.42 -11.76
CA GLN A 128 -10.69 -7.07 -12.87
C GLN A 128 -10.29 -6.39 -14.16
N CYS A 129 -10.10 -7.19 -15.20
CA CYS A 129 -9.66 -6.72 -16.49
C CYS A 129 -10.65 -7.19 -17.56
N CYS A 130 -10.68 -6.50 -18.69
CA CYS A 130 -11.52 -6.79 -19.82
C CYS A 130 -10.67 -6.77 -21.09
N THR A 131 -11.05 -7.59 -22.07
CA THR A 131 -10.52 -7.43 -23.42
C THR A 131 -11.01 -6.12 -24.03
N SER A 132 -10.42 -5.67 -25.13
CA SER A 132 -10.89 -4.50 -25.88
C SER A 132 -12.35 -4.64 -26.36
N GLY A 133 -12.84 -5.89 -26.50
CA GLY A 133 -14.25 -6.18 -26.81
C GLY A 133 -15.19 -6.18 -25.60
N GLY A 134 -14.69 -5.85 -24.40
CA GLY A 134 -15.48 -5.82 -23.16
C GLY A 134 -15.66 -7.18 -22.49
N THR A 135 -14.98 -8.23 -22.97
CA THR A 135 -15.06 -9.56 -22.35
C THR A 135 -14.36 -9.54 -21.00
N CYS A 136 -15.13 -9.77 -19.95
CA CYS A 136 -14.66 -9.81 -18.58
C CYS A 136 -13.68 -10.96 -18.28
N ALA A 137 -12.59 -10.61 -17.60
CA ALA A 137 -11.57 -11.51 -17.09
C ALA A 137 -11.21 -11.16 -15.64
N ARG A 138 -11.40 -12.12 -14.74
CA ARG A 138 -10.82 -12.10 -13.38
C ARG A 138 -9.64 -13.05 -13.24
N GLU A 139 -9.48 -13.89 -14.26
CA GLU A 139 -8.43 -14.88 -14.40
C GLU A 139 -7.73 -14.64 -15.74
N SER A 140 -6.44 -14.91 -15.79
CA SER A 140 -5.69 -14.91 -17.04
C SER A 140 -4.61 -15.99 -17.00
N ALA A 141 -4.41 -16.66 -18.13
CA ALA A 141 -3.34 -17.65 -18.28
C ALA A 141 -1.95 -17.02 -18.09
N ASN A 142 -1.83 -15.72 -18.36
CA ASN A 142 -0.59 -14.94 -18.23
C ASN A 142 -0.31 -14.49 -16.78
N VAL A 143 -1.14 -14.89 -15.80
CA VAL A 143 -0.84 -14.67 -14.38
C VAL A 143 0.10 -15.78 -13.91
N ASP A 144 1.24 -15.40 -13.34
CA ASP A 144 2.20 -16.33 -12.73
C ASP A 144 1.62 -17.08 -11.51
N GLY A 145 2.07 -18.33 -11.31
CA GLY A 145 1.67 -19.16 -10.17
C GLY A 145 0.55 -20.15 -10.47
N THR A 146 0.04 -20.81 -9.43
CA THR A 146 -1.05 -21.80 -9.53
C THR A 146 -2.41 -21.15 -9.69
N ASP A 147 -2.64 -20.03 -9.01
CA ASP A 147 -3.88 -19.28 -9.07
C ASP A 147 -3.86 -18.33 -10.26
N LYS A 148 -4.72 -18.56 -11.26
CA LYS A 148 -4.82 -17.70 -12.44
C LYS A 148 -5.52 -16.36 -12.17
N CYS A 149 -5.93 -16.11 -10.93
CA CYS A 149 -6.64 -14.89 -10.52
C CYS A 149 -5.72 -13.66 -10.50
N ILE A 150 -6.18 -12.57 -11.11
CA ILE A 150 -5.36 -11.36 -11.37
C ILE A 150 -4.77 -10.75 -10.09
N ALA A 151 -5.51 -10.79 -8.98
CA ALA A 151 -5.07 -10.36 -7.64
C ALA A 151 -5.07 -11.51 -6.61
N GLY A 152 -5.10 -12.76 -7.05
CA GLY A 152 -5.20 -13.94 -6.17
C GLY A 152 -6.63 -14.38 -5.87
N HIS A 153 -6.80 -15.64 -5.45
CA HIS A 153 -8.12 -16.28 -5.27
C HIS A 153 -8.71 -15.96 -3.90
N SER A 154 -9.78 -15.15 -3.85
CA SER A 154 -10.33 -14.61 -2.60
C SER A 154 -10.78 -15.69 -1.61
N LYS A 155 -11.45 -16.76 -2.07
CA LYS A 155 -11.89 -17.84 -1.16
C LYS A 155 -10.71 -18.57 -0.50
N THR A 156 -9.64 -18.81 -1.25
CA THR A 156 -8.45 -19.52 -0.75
C THR A 156 -7.71 -18.64 0.26
N LEU A 157 -7.66 -17.34 -0.02
CA LEU A 157 -7.01 -16.34 0.83
C LEU A 157 -7.94 -15.76 1.92
N LYS A 158 -9.15 -16.31 2.09
CA LYS A 158 -10.15 -15.83 3.07
C LYS A 158 -10.40 -14.30 2.97
N GLY A 159 -10.55 -13.78 1.75
CA GLY A 159 -10.76 -12.36 1.48
C GLY A 159 -9.47 -11.53 1.36
N ALA A 160 -8.32 -12.05 1.79
CA ALA A 160 -7.03 -11.33 1.79
C ALA A 160 -6.30 -11.39 0.43
N ILE A 161 -6.97 -10.95 -0.63
CA ILE A 161 -6.38 -10.83 -1.97
C ILE A 161 -5.32 -9.72 -2.01
N GLN A 162 -4.52 -9.69 -3.08
CA GLN A 162 -3.50 -8.67 -3.26
C GLN A 162 -4.13 -7.27 -3.34
N ALA A 163 -3.75 -6.40 -2.40
CA ALA A 163 -4.20 -5.02 -2.34
C ALA A 163 -3.44 -4.17 -3.39
N LEU A 164 -4.02 -4.06 -4.58
CA LEU A 164 -3.49 -3.24 -5.67
C LEU A 164 -4.15 -1.86 -5.68
N THR A 165 -3.38 -0.82 -5.97
CA THR A 165 -3.92 0.52 -6.28
C THR A 165 -4.58 0.53 -7.66
N TYR A 166 -5.28 1.62 -7.99
CA TYR A 166 -5.82 1.81 -9.34
C TYR A 166 -4.71 1.77 -10.41
N ALA A 167 -3.59 2.47 -10.17
CA ALA A 167 -2.46 2.51 -11.09
C ALA A 167 -1.84 1.12 -11.29
N GLN A 168 -1.60 0.39 -10.20
CA GLN A 168 -1.08 -0.97 -10.28
C GLN A 168 -2.05 -1.93 -10.97
N THR A 169 -3.36 -1.80 -10.73
CA THR A 169 -4.37 -2.60 -11.41
C THR A 169 -4.39 -2.33 -12.91
N LYS A 170 -4.32 -1.04 -13.31
CA LYS A 170 -4.28 -0.65 -14.71
C LYS A 170 -3.03 -1.19 -15.42
N GLN A 171 -1.86 -1.09 -14.77
CA GLN A 171 -0.61 -1.67 -15.26
C GLN A 171 -0.73 -3.19 -15.39
N ARG A 172 -1.21 -3.87 -14.34
CA ARG A 172 -1.39 -5.33 -14.32
C ARG A 172 -2.32 -5.81 -15.42
N CYS A 173 -3.42 -5.10 -15.71
CA CYS A 173 -4.26 -5.42 -16.85
C CYS A 173 -3.47 -5.26 -18.17
N GLY A 174 -2.71 -4.18 -18.32
CA GLY A 174 -1.88 -3.92 -19.49
C GLY A 174 -0.82 -5.01 -19.74
N ASP A 175 -0.12 -5.45 -18.70
CA ASP A 175 0.87 -6.53 -18.75
C ASP A 175 0.26 -7.86 -19.22
N LEU A 176 -1.03 -8.07 -18.93
CA LEU A 176 -1.80 -9.24 -19.34
C LEU A 176 -2.41 -9.10 -20.74
N GLY A 177 -2.19 -7.97 -21.43
CA GLY A 177 -2.81 -7.66 -22.73
C GLY A 177 -4.30 -7.27 -22.62
N LEU A 178 -4.73 -6.81 -21.45
CA LEU A 178 -6.10 -6.45 -21.13
C LEU A 178 -6.20 -4.96 -20.71
N ALA A 179 -7.43 -4.48 -20.52
CA ALA A 179 -7.72 -3.14 -20.05
C ALA A 179 -8.63 -3.17 -18.81
N LEU A 180 -8.78 -2.04 -18.11
CA LEU A 180 -9.77 -1.91 -17.03
C LEU A 180 -11.20 -1.95 -17.59
N CYS A 181 -12.06 -2.72 -16.94
CA CYS A 181 -13.45 -2.88 -17.34
C CYS A 181 -14.29 -1.63 -17.10
N THR A 182 -15.26 -1.39 -17.98
CA THR A 182 -16.30 -0.35 -17.84
C THR A 182 -17.55 -0.88 -17.10
N GLN A 183 -17.46 -2.06 -16.49
CA GLN A 183 -18.57 -2.75 -15.83
C GLN A 183 -18.03 -3.68 -14.76
N SER A 184 -18.88 -4.13 -13.85
CA SER A 184 -18.53 -5.20 -12.91
C SER A 184 -18.57 -6.56 -13.60
N CYS A 185 -17.53 -7.38 -13.41
CA CYS A 185 -17.45 -8.72 -13.96
C CYS A 185 -18.16 -9.76 -13.08
N ALA A 186 -19.37 -9.45 -12.64
CA ALA A 186 -20.14 -10.29 -11.72
C ALA A 186 -20.26 -11.74 -12.25
N GLY A 187 -20.01 -12.71 -11.37
CA GLY A 187 -20.09 -14.14 -11.69
C GLY A 187 -18.89 -14.73 -12.45
N LYS A 188 -17.84 -13.95 -12.74
CA LYS A 188 -16.69 -14.40 -13.55
C LYS A 188 -15.54 -15.05 -12.77
N GLY A 189 -15.80 -15.63 -11.59
CA GLY A 189 -14.78 -16.35 -10.81
C GLY A 189 -13.99 -15.50 -9.79
N CYS A 190 -12.93 -16.11 -9.25
CA CYS A 190 -12.02 -15.61 -8.20
C CYS A 190 -12.64 -15.14 -6.88
N PHE A 191 -13.95 -15.36 -6.69
CA PHE A 191 -14.72 -14.87 -5.54
C PHE A 191 -14.74 -13.34 -5.38
N TYR A 192 -14.44 -12.59 -6.45
CA TYR A 192 -14.48 -11.12 -6.43
C TYR A 192 -15.90 -10.55 -6.40
N ASN A 193 -16.95 -11.38 -6.45
CA ASN A 193 -18.31 -10.93 -6.20
C ASN A 193 -18.49 -10.31 -4.81
N ASN A 194 -17.65 -10.70 -3.86
CA ASN A 194 -17.66 -10.21 -2.48
C ASN A 194 -16.78 -8.97 -2.29
N HIS A 195 -16.12 -8.48 -3.33
CA HIS A 195 -15.20 -7.36 -3.27
C HIS A 195 -15.73 -6.15 -4.04
N PRO A 196 -15.34 -4.92 -3.67
CA PRO A 196 -15.34 -3.80 -4.60
C PRO A 196 -14.39 -4.09 -5.77
N VAL A 197 -14.64 -3.49 -6.93
CA VAL A 197 -13.81 -3.66 -8.12
C VAL A 197 -13.47 -2.33 -8.77
N TYR A 198 -12.23 -2.20 -9.25
CA TYR A 198 -11.82 -1.05 -10.07
C TYR A 198 -12.50 -1.08 -11.44
N THR A 199 -12.84 0.11 -11.94
CA THR A 199 -13.38 0.27 -13.29
C THR A 199 -12.75 1.47 -13.99
N SER A 200 -12.93 1.53 -15.31
CA SER A 200 -12.58 2.68 -16.14
C SER A 200 -13.74 3.68 -16.31
N LEU A 201 -14.85 3.50 -15.57
CA LEU A 201 -15.99 4.43 -15.63
C LEU A 201 -15.63 5.75 -14.92
N PRO A 202 -15.90 6.91 -15.53
CA PRO A 202 -15.65 8.21 -14.90
C PRO A 202 -16.63 8.48 -13.75
N CYS A 203 -16.21 9.30 -12.78
CA CYS A 203 -17.14 9.81 -11.78
C CYS A 203 -18.08 10.86 -12.37
N GLY A 204 -19.37 10.84 -11.98
CA GLY A 204 -20.35 11.86 -12.39
C GLY A 204 -21.36 11.40 -13.45
N ARG A 205 -22.02 10.28 -13.19
CA ARG A 205 -23.34 10.00 -13.79
C ARG A 205 -24.41 10.00 -12.73
#